data_AF-A0A6M5YRM1-F1
#
_entry.id   AF-A0A6M5YRM1-F1
#
_cell.length_a   1.000
_cell.length_b   1.000
_cell.length_c   1.000
_cell.angle_alpha   90.00
_cell.angle_beta   90.00
_cell.angle_gamma   90.00
#
_symmetry.space_group_name_H-M   'P 1'
#
loop_
_entity.id
_entity.type
_entity.pdbx_description
1 polymer ?
#
loop_
_entity_poly.entity_id
_entity_poly.type
_entity_poly.pdbx_seq_one_letter_code
_entity_poly.pdbx_strand_id
1 'polypeptide(L)' 'MPAQAPWPPARLLACAPQPRRWTIAEFHFIGEHGLFEGRRPILIDGAILEQGQMTPPFACALG' A
#
# COMPACT_ATOMS: atom_id res chain seq x y z
N MET A 1 13.63 4.85 -44.48
CA MET A 1 12.57 5.29 -43.54
C MET A 1 12.84 4.61 -42.20
N PRO A 2 13.22 5.30 -41.11
CA PRO A 2 13.37 4.61 -39.84
C PRO A 2 11.99 4.31 -39.25
N ALA A 3 11.81 3.07 -38.81
CA ALA A 3 10.63 2.56 -38.14
C ALA A 3 10.49 3.22 -36.75
N GLN A 4 9.28 3.68 -36.43
CA GLN A 4 8.92 4.27 -35.14
C GLN A 4 8.85 3.16 -34.07
N ALA A 5 9.48 3.38 -32.91
CA ALA A 5 9.50 2.42 -31.80
C ALA A 5 8.12 2.33 -31.10
N PRO A 6 7.67 1.15 -30.63
CA PRO A 6 6.30 0.92 -30.17
C PRO A 6 6.01 1.27 -28.69
N TRP A 7 6.84 2.05 -28.01
CA TRP A 7 6.60 2.41 -26.60
C TRP A 7 7.15 3.81 -26.29
N PRO A 8 6.48 4.58 -25.40
CA PRO A 8 6.95 5.92 -25.06
C PRO A 8 8.27 5.80 -24.29
N PRO A 9 9.29 6.63 -24.59
CA PRO A 9 10.53 6.63 -23.82
C PRO A 9 10.20 6.87 -22.34
N ALA A 10 10.72 6.02 -21.46
CA ALA A 10 10.47 5.96 -20.01
C ALA A 10 10.66 7.28 -19.23
N ARG A 11 11.06 8.38 -19.89
CA ARG A 11 11.26 9.71 -19.31
C ARG A 11 9.97 10.41 -18.85
N LEU A 12 8.79 9.97 -19.25
CA LEU A 12 7.52 10.56 -18.79
C LEU A 12 7.08 10.11 -17.39
N LEU A 13 7.67 9.04 -16.83
CA LEU A 13 7.32 8.53 -15.49
C LEU A 13 8.04 9.24 -14.34
N ALA A 14 9.05 10.08 -14.63
CA ALA A 14 9.84 10.77 -13.61
C ALA A 14 9.04 11.82 -12.80
N CYS A 15 7.83 12.20 -13.27
CA CYS A 15 6.95 13.15 -12.61
C CYS A 15 5.80 12.47 -11.82
N ALA A 16 5.67 11.14 -11.89
CA ALA A 16 4.67 10.46 -11.09
C ALA A 16 5.10 10.45 -9.62
N PRO A 17 4.24 10.85 -8.67
CA PRO A 17 4.55 10.77 -7.25
C PRO A 17 4.89 9.31 -6.92
N GLN A 18 6.11 9.09 -6.40
CA GLN A 18 6.54 7.78 -5.97
C GLN A 18 5.73 7.37 -4.74
N PRO A 19 5.25 6.12 -4.65
CA PRO A 19 4.58 5.63 -3.45
C PRO A 19 5.49 5.81 -2.24
N ARG A 20 5.00 6.51 -1.22
CA ARG A 20 5.74 6.69 0.03
C ARG A 20 5.86 5.35 0.74
N ARG A 21 7.07 5.02 1.17
CA ARG A 21 7.31 3.92 2.12
C ARG A 21 7.22 4.45 3.55
N TRP A 22 6.30 3.87 4.32
CA TRP A 22 6.05 4.22 5.71
C TRP A 22 6.97 3.45 6.65
N THR A 23 7.49 4.12 7.66
CA THR A 23 8.18 3.46 8.77
C THR A 23 7.18 2.98 9.81
N ILE A 24 7.64 2.07 10.68
CA ILE A 24 6.87 1.58 11.83
C ILE A 24 6.44 2.76 12.73
N ALA A 25 7.36 3.71 13.00
CA ALA A 25 7.08 4.85 13.86
C ALA A 25 6.00 5.77 13.26
N GLU A 26 6.08 6.08 11.97
CA GLU A 26 5.06 6.90 11.29
C GLU A 26 3.70 6.21 11.25
N PHE A 27 3.69 4.89 11.02
CA PHE A 27 2.47 4.08 11.05
C PHE A 27 1.77 4.12 12.41
N HIS A 28 2.51 3.99 13.51
CA HIS A 28 1.94 4.10 14.84
C HIS A 28 1.48 5.52 15.15
N PHE A 29 2.31 6.52 14.83
CA PHE A 29 2.00 7.92 15.10
C PHE A 29 0.66 8.34 14.49
N ILE A 30 0.43 8.06 13.19
CA ILE A 30 -0.83 8.43 12.54
C ILE A 30 -2.02 7.57 13.04
N GLY A 31 -1.76 6.33 13.45
CA GLY A 31 -2.78 5.46 14.04
C GLY A 31 -3.27 5.98 15.38
N GLU A 32 -2.37 6.45 16.24
CA GLU A 32 -2.69 7.09 17.53
C GLU A 32 -3.47 8.40 17.34
N HIS A 33 -3.33 9.06 16.18
CA HIS A 33 -4.07 10.26 15.81
C HIS A 33 -5.41 9.97 15.07
N GLY A 34 -5.87 8.72 15.08
CA GLY A 34 -7.20 8.35 14.60
C GLY A 34 -7.31 8.13 13.08
N LEU A 35 -6.21 8.14 12.32
CA LEU A 35 -6.26 7.98 10.86
C LEU A 35 -6.90 6.64 10.42
N PHE A 36 -6.88 5.64 11.30
CA PHE A 36 -7.35 4.29 11.03
C PHE A 36 -8.60 3.89 11.82
N GLU A 37 -9.34 4.85 12.37
CA GLU A 37 -10.58 4.58 13.08
C GLU A 37 -11.54 3.72 12.24
N GLY A 38 -12.04 2.63 12.84
CA GLY A 38 -12.94 1.69 12.17
C GLY A 38 -12.29 0.78 11.11
N ARG A 39 -10.98 0.90 10.86
CA ARG A 39 -10.24 0.10 9.87
C ARG A 39 -9.27 -0.86 10.57
N ARG A 40 -8.78 -1.86 9.82
CA ARG A 40 -7.75 -2.81 10.27
C ARG A 40 -6.50 -2.64 9.42
N PRO A 41 -5.69 -1.61 9.66
CA PRO A 41 -4.52 -1.34 8.84
C PRO A 41 -3.39 -2.33 9.19
N ILE A 42 -2.61 -2.73 8.19
CA ILE A 42 -1.39 -3.51 8.35
C ILE A 42 -0.26 -2.84 7.57
N LEU A 43 0.94 -2.80 8.16
CA LEU A 43 2.15 -2.28 7.50
C LEU A 43 2.98 -3.44 6.97
N ILE A 44 3.18 -3.52 5.65
CA ILE A 44 3.99 -4.55 4.98
C ILE A 44 4.93 -3.86 4.00
N ASP A 45 6.24 -4.03 4.17
CA ASP A 45 7.29 -3.43 3.32
C ASP A 45 7.14 -1.91 3.09
N GLY A 46 6.69 -1.21 4.13
CA GLY A 46 6.41 0.23 4.06
C GLY A 46 5.13 0.60 3.32
N ALA A 47 4.31 -0.35 2.91
CA ALA A 47 2.96 -0.12 2.40
C ALA A 47 1.92 -0.34 3.50
N ILE A 48 0.98 0.59 3.64
CA ILE A 48 -0.18 0.43 4.51
C ILE A 48 -1.29 -0.21 3.68
N LEU A 49 -1.76 -1.37 4.12
CA LEU A 49 -2.84 -2.12 3.49
C LEU A 49 -4.01 -2.23 4.49
N GLU A 50 -5.23 -2.26 3.98
CA GLU A 50 -6.39 -2.55 4.82
C GLU A 50 -6.64 -4.06 4.81
N GLN A 51 -6.63 -4.67 6.00
CA GLN A 51 -7.02 -6.07 6.15
C GLN A 51 -8.53 -6.18 5.99
N GLY A 52 -8.96 -6.99 5.03
CA GLY A 52 -10.37 -7.29 4.79
C GLY A 52 -11.05 -7.97 5.98
N GLN A 53 -12.38 -8.06 5.92
CA GLN A 53 -13.15 -8.76 6.94
C GLN A 53 -12.67 -10.21 7.10
N MET A 54 -12.40 -10.60 8.33
CA MET A 54 -12.02 -11.96 8.66
C MET A 54 -13.31 -12.78 8.82
N THR A 55 -13.68 -13.53 7.79
CA THR A 55 -14.86 -14.40 7.78
C THR A 55 -14.48 -15.84 8.13
N PRO A 56 -15.37 -16.64 8.74
CA PRO A 56 -15.17 -18.09 8.87
C PRO A 56 -14.90 -18.75 7.50
N PRO A 57 -14.06 -19.81 7.42
CA PRO A 57 -13.40 -20.53 8.50
C PRO A 57 -12.15 -19.80 9.03
N PHE A 58 -11.67 -18.77 8.34
CA PHE A 58 -10.42 -18.08 8.67
C PHE A 58 -10.51 -17.27 9.96
N ALA A 59 -11.72 -16.91 10.42
CA ALA A 59 -11.96 -16.28 11.71
C ALA A 59 -11.85 -17.24 12.91
N CYS A 60 -12.04 -18.55 12.68
CA CYS A 60 -12.03 -19.56 13.71
C CYS A 60 -10.82 -20.46 13.51
N ALA A 61 -9.67 -20.07 14.04
CA ALA A 61 -8.59 -21.03 14.28
C ALA A 61 -9.01 -21.95 15.44
N LEU A 62 -9.95 -22.87 15.17
CA LEU A 62 -10.26 -23.98 16.06
C LEU A 62 -9.17 -25.03 15.83
N GLY A 63 -8.24 -25.11 16.79
CA GLY A 63 -7.30 -26.22 16.91
C GLY A 63 -8.00 -27.52 17.30
#